data_AF-A0A7X8VV85-F1
#
_entry.id   AF-A0A7X8VV85-F1
#
_cell.length_a   1.000
_cell.length_b   1.000
_cell.length_c   1.000
_cell.angle_alpha   90.00
_cell.angle_beta   90.00
_cell.angle_gamma   90.00
#
_symmetry.space_group_name_H-M   'P 1'
#
loop_
_entity.id
_entity.type
_entity.pdbx_description
1 polymer ?
#
loop_
_entity_poly.entity_id
_entity_poly.type
_entity_poly.pdbx_seq_one_letter_code
_entity_poly.pdbx_strand_id
1 'polypeptide(L)'
;EGVLPVRVYQADSSDCSNLLLARTPTAYGCDIARLTGEQNFLPPFAAAVDSSSLKWIIKKKVGDRIVYPQGEVSVHRTMQASVFQAGILLDEKTFSAIFPNHQGANFFLIPDQQTAAVCREYLADYGVTLQTAAEFMARAENVQNRYLAIFLQLGLLGFILGLGSLLLLLLRNLLTRKDEIIFLQETGCSQSTLFWLFCSENLSLYLSSALSSLLLLLLVALFARLHLPTLVLTWVLLCALGCTLIAFCHWCFFRCHRLPQIASGQ
;
A
#
# COMPACT_ATOMS: atom_id res chain seq x y z
N GLU A 1 22.00 25.22 -24.55
CA GLU A 1 21.07 25.95 -23.67
C GLU A 1 20.01 25.08 -22.97
N GLY A 2 20.14 23.75 -22.95
CA GLY A 2 19.13 22.88 -22.34
C GLY A 2 19.40 22.44 -20.89
N VAL A 3 20.63 22.56 -20.38
CA VAL A 3 21.00 21.96 -19.09
C VAL A 3 20.62 22.87 -17.92
N LEU A 4 19.81 22.36 -16.99
CA LEU A 4 19.39 23.07 -15.79
C LEU A 4 20.19 22.56 -14.57
N PRO A 5 21.08 23.38 -13.98
CA PRO A 5 21.76 23.02 -12.75
C PRO A 5 20.79 23.01 -11.57
N VAL A 6 20.90 22.00 -10.71
CA VAL A 6 20.15 21.92 -9.45
C VAL A 6 21.12 21.90 -8.28
N ARG A 7 20.90 22.82 -7.34
CA ARG A 7 21.63 22.90 -6.07
C ARG A 7 20.88 22.13 -5.00
N VAL A 8 21.61 21.48 -4.11
CA VAL A 8 21.02 20.65 -3.06
C VAL A 8 21.55 21.06 -1.70
N TYR A 9 20.62 21.39 -0.80
CA TYR A 9 20.86 21.37 0.62
C TYR A 9 20.39 20.01 1.15
N GLN A 10 21.34 19.15 1.53
CA GLN A 10 21.01 17.88 2.14
C GLN A 10 20.55 18.11 3.58
N ALA A 11 19.45 17.46 3.96
CA ALA A 11 19.00 17.42 5.34
C ALA A 11 20.14 16.92 6.25
N ASP A 12 20.32 17.56 7.42
CA ASP A 12 21.38 17.17 8.34
C ASP A 12 21.18 15.72 8.80
N SER A 13 22.22 14.90 8.59
CA SER A 13 22.24 13.46 8.87
C SER A 13 22.58 13.14 10.33
N SER A 14 22.80 14.17 11.15
CA SER A 14 23.32 14.06 12.51
C SER A 14 22.34 13.44 13.53
N ASP A 15 21.07 13.24 13.18
CA ASP A 15 20.06 12.68 14.08
C ASP A 15 19.64 11.25 13.66
N CYS A 16 20.58 10.29 13.74
CA CYS A 16 20.32 8.86 13.49
C CYS A 16 19.33 8.22 14.49
N SER A 17 18.92 8.96 15.53
CA SER A 17 17.94 8.55 16.54
C SER A 17 16.52 8.44 15.97
N ASN A 18 16.21 9.19 14.91
CA ASN A 18 14.86 9.25 14.36
C ASN A 18 14.86 9.27 12.82
N LEU A 19 15.15 8.10 12.23
CA LEU A 19 15.20 7.81 10.79
C LEU A 19 13.97 8.26 9.97
N LEU A 20 12.85 8.64 10.62
CA LEU A 20 11.59 9.01 9.97
C LEU A 20 11.12 10.45 10.28
N LEU A 21 11.90 11.24 11.01
CA LEU A 21 11.58 12.63 11.35
C LEU A 21 12.76 13.55 11.04
N ALA A 22 13.04 13.74 9.75
CA ALA A 22 13.90 14.83 9.31
C ALA A 22 13.22 16.16 9.70
N ARG A 23 13.73 16.84 10.74
CA ARG A 23 13.21 18.15 11.17
C ARG A 23 13.35 19.21 10.06
N THR A 24 14.35 19.07 9.21
CA THR A 24 14.60 19.90 8.03
C THR A 24 14.65 19.02 6.79
N PRO A 25 13.66 19.07 5.89
CA PRO A 25 13.72 18.31 4.66
C PRO A 25 14.82 18.83 3.72
N THR A 26 15.32 17.98 2.83
CA THR A 26 16.24 18.37 1.76
C THR A 26 15.61 19.48 0.92
N ALA A 27 16.40 20.51 0.57
CA ALA A 27 15.95 21.59 -0.30
C ALA A 27 16.69 21.55 -1.63
N TYR A 28 15.95 21.76 -2.72
CA TYR A 28 16.43 21.82 -4.09
C TYR A 28 16.28 23.26 -4.59
N GLY A 29 17.36 23.85 -5.09
CA GLY A 29 17.37 25.18 -5.68
C GLY A 29 17.61 25.10 -7.19
N CYS A 30 16.70 25.64 -7.99
CA CYS A 30 16.89 25.79 -9.44
C CYS A 30 16.16 27.03 -9.97
N ASP A 31 16.49 27.44 -11.20
CA ASP A 31 15.71 28.45 -11.92
C ASP A 31 14.33 27.87 -12.26
N ILE A 32 13.32 28.26 -11.48
CA ILE A 32 11.97 27.73 -11.61
C ILE A 32 11.33 28.18 -12.92
N ALA A 33 11.63 29.39 -13.39
CA ALA A 33 11.07 29.89 -14.64
C ALA A 33 11.52 29.03 -15.83
N ARG A 34 12.78 28.56 -15.82
CA ARG A 34 13.28 27.59 -16.82
C ARG A 34 12.70 26.19 -16.66
N LEU A 35 12.45 25.77 -15.42
CA LEU A 35 11.90 24.44 -15.13
C LEU A 35 10.42 24.32 -15.54
N THR A 36 9.60 25.32 -15.22
CA THR A 36 8.13 25.26 -15.40
C THR A 36 7.63 26.03 -16.61
N GLY A 37 8.45 26.94 -17.16
CA GLY A 37 8.01 27.91 -18.17
C GLY A 37 7.18 29.07 -17.61
N GLU A 38 6.93 29.11 -16.30
CA GLU A 38 6.13 30.16 -15.64
C GLU A 38 7.01 31.11 -14.81
N GLN A 39 6.97 32.41 -15.11
CA GLN A 39 7.81 33.41 -14.42
C GLN A 39 7.42 33.67 -12.96
N ASN A 40 6.16 33.45 -12.57
CA ASN A 40 5.64 33.72 -11.21
C ASN A 40 5.11 32.45 -10.53
N PHE A 41 5.77 31.31 -10.75
CA PHE A 41 5.33 30.02 -10.21
C PHE A 41 5.34 29.97 -8.67
N LEU A 42 6.31 30.63 -8.02
CA LEU A 42 6.41 30.77 -6.56
C LEU A 42 6.69 32.22 -6.15
N PRO A 43 6.06 32.71 -5.06
CA PRO A 43 6.46 33.96 -4.43
C PRO A 43 7.82 33.81 -3.72
N PRO A 44 8.49 34.93 -3.36
CA PRO A 44 9.73 34.88 -2.58
C PRO A 44 9.55 34.12 -1.25
N PHE A 45 10.54 33.35 -0.83
CA PHE A 45 10.49 32.53 0.41
C PHE A 45 9.32 31.54 0.45
N ALA A 46 8.93 31.02 -0.73
CA ALA A 46 7.98 29.92 -0.85
C ALA A 46 8.60 28.68 -1.50
N ALA A 47 8.00 27.54 -1.19
CA ALA A 47 8.38 26.22 -1.70
C ALA A 47 7.24 25.56 -2.47
N ALA A 48 7.63 24.80 -3.49
CA ALA A 48 6.80 23.76 -4.09
C ALA A 48 7.26 22.39 -3.59
N VAL A 49 6.32 21.49 -3.29
CA VAL A 49 6.64 20.18 -2.69
C VAL A 49 5.88 19.07 -3.41
N ASP A 50 6.49 17.92 -3.62
CA ASP A 50 5.76 16.74 -4.11
C ASP A 50 4.62 16.36 -3.14
N SER A 51 3.43 16.11 -3.66
CA SER A 51 2.21 15.92 -2.85
C SER A 51 2.29 14.70 -1.93
N SER A 52 2.86 13.60 -2.42
CA SER A 52 3.09 12.38 -1.63
C SER A 52 4.14 12.62 -0.54
N SER A 53 5.23 13.31 -0.90
CA SER A 53 6.30 13.66 0.03
C SER A 53 5.83 14.60 1.14
N LEU A 54 5.01 15.60 0.79
CA LEU A 54 4.43 16.55 1.76
C LEU A 54 3.56 15.82 2.79
N LYS A 55 2.73 14.87 2.34
CA LYS A 55 1.79 14.13 3.18
C LYS A 55 2.49 13.09 4.07
N TRP A 56 3.40 12.31 3.50
CA TRP A 56 3.92 11.11 4.17
C TRP A 56 5.30 11.29 4.80
N ILE A 57 6.16 12.11 4.20
CA ILE A 57 7.54 12.31 4.65
C ILE A 57 7.63 13.57 5.54
N ILE A 58 7.22 14.72 5.01
CA ILE A 58 7.33 16.02 5.70
C ILE A 58 6.19 16.20 6.72
N LYS A 59 5.05 15.54 6.52
CA LYS A 59 3.85 15.58 7.39
C LYS A 59 3.35 17.00 7.67
N LYS A 60 3.38 17.86 6.64
CA LYS A 60 2.86 19.23 6.66
C LYS A 60 1.74 19.41 5.63
N LYS A 61 1.10 20.58 5.64
CA LYS A 61 0.06 20.98 4.69
C LYS A 61 0.53 22.19 3.87
N VAL A 62 -0.16 22.44 2.76
CA VAL A 62 -0.02 23.69 2.03
C VAL A 62 -0.44 24.84 2.96
N GLY A 63 0.39 25.89 3.02
CA GLY A 63 0.27 27.01 3.94
C GLY A 63 1.17 26.89 5.18
N ASP A 64 1.64 25.68 5.51
CA ASP A 64 2.56 25.50 6.64
C ASP A 64 3.95 26.02 6.31
N ARG A 65 4.69 26.39 7.35
CA ARG A 65 6.07 26.87 7.22
C ARG A 65 7.08 25.81 7.64
N ILE A 66 8.23 25.80 6.97
CA ILE A 66 9.37 24.93 7.21
C ILE A 66 10.52 25.82 7.66
N VAL A 67 11.01 25.55 8.87
CA VAL A 67 12.05 26.34 9.51
C VAL A 67 13.40 25.66 9.23
N TYR A 68 14.32 26.42 8.64
CA TYR A 68 15.72 26.07 8.51
C TYR A 68 16.57 26.94 9.47
N PRO A 69 17.80 26.52 9.81
CA PRO A 69 18.67 27.31 10.69
C PRO A 69 18.97 28.72 10.16
N GLN A 70 18.91 28.90 8.84
CA GLN A 70 19.31 30.12 8.14
C GLN A 70 18.11 30.89 7.53
N GLY A 71 16.87 30.40 7.72
CA GLY A 71 15.67 31.06 7.18
C GLY A 71 14.40 30.21 7.30
N GLU A 72 13.26 30.79 6.95
CA GLU A 72 11.96 30.08 6.93
C GLU A 72 11.37 30.11 5.53
N VAL A 73 10.71 29.02 5.13
CA VAL A 73 10.02 28.90 3.85
C VAL A 73 8.58 28.45 4.06
N SER A 74 7.63 29.05 3.34
CA SER A 74 6.24 28.61 3.34
C SER A 74 5.94 27.63 2.20
N VAL A 75 5.20 26.55 2.49
CA VAL A 75 4.74 25.60 1.46
C VAL A 75 3.58 26.23 0.71
N HIS A 76 3.79 26.65 -0.53
CA HIS A 76 2.77 27.38 -1.30
C HIS A 76 2.03 26.48 -2.29
N ARG A 77 2.73 25.52 -2.89
CA ARG A 77 2.19 24.69 -3.97
C ARG A 77 2.62 23.24 -3.81
N THR A 78 1.79 22.32 -4.30
CA THR A 78 2.16 20.91 -4.45
C THR A 78 2.32 20.53 -5.91
N MET A 79 3.29 19.67 -6.20
CA MET A 79 3.48 19.03 -7.51
C MET A 79 3.08 17.56 -7.42
N GLN A 80 2.66 16.97 -8.54
CA GLN A 80 2.40 15.53 -8.62
C GLN A 80 3.56 14.86 -9.36
N ALA A 81 4.03 13.73 -8.84
CA ALA A 81 5.03 12.87 -9.49
C ALA A 81 6.29 13.65 -9.92
N SER A 82 6.89 14.39 -8.98
CA SER A 82 8.10 15.17 -9.24
C SER A 82 9.37 14.32 -9.09
N VAL A 83 10.46 14.72 -9.75
CA VAL A 83 11.81 14.17 -9.52
C VAL A 83 12.37 14.64 -8.16
N PHE A 84 11.84 15.74 -7.61
CA PHE A 84 12.27 16.32 -6.33
C PHE A 84 11.59 15.66 -5.10
N GLN A 85 11.39 14.34 -5.13
CA GLN A 85 10.74 13.61 -4.03
C GLN A 85 11.54 13.74 -2.72
N ALA A 86 10.85 13.58 -1.59
CA ALA A 86 11.40 13.67 -0.23
C ALA A 86 12.06 15.03 0.13
N GLY A 87 11.87 16.07 -0.68
CA GLY A 87 12.38 17.41 -0.40
C GLY A 87 11.45 18.52 -0.88
N ILE A 88 11.95 19.76 -0.80
CA ILE A 88 11.24 20.96 -1.20
C ILE A 88 11.97 21.66 -2.36
N LEU A 89 11.23 22.23 -3.29
CA LEU A 89 11.75 22.99 -4.42
C LEU A 89 11.65 24.48 -4.14
N LEU A 90 12.76 25.20 -4.28
CA LEU A 90 12.91 26.63 -4.06
C LEU A 90 13.42 27.31 -5.33
N ASP A 91 13.04 28.57 -5.50
CA ASP A 91 13.66 29.42 -6.53
C ASP A 91 15.15 29.63 -6.22
N GLU A 92 16.00 29.68 -7.24
CA GLU A 92 17.45 29.82 -7.09
C GLU A 92 17.85 31.04 -6.23
N LYS A 93 17.13 32.16 -6.34
CA LYS A 93 17.40 33.36 -5.54
C LYS A 93 17.07 33.13 -4.07
N THR A 94 15.94 32.46 -3.81
CA THR A 94 15.51 32.10 -2.45
C THR A 94 16.47 31.08 -1.84
N PHE A 95 16.87 30.06 -2.60
CA PHE A 95 17.83 29.06 -2.16
C PHE A 95 19.16 29.70 -1.79
N SER A 96 19.69 30.59 -2.63
CA SER A 96 20.97 31.26 -2.38
C SER A 96 20.90 32.22 -1.18
N ALA A 97 19.74 32.82 -0.92
CA ALA A 97 19.53 33.68 0.25
C ALA A 97 19.48 32.87 1.56
N ILE A 98 18.86 31.69 1.54
CA ILE A 98 18.71 30.84 2.74
C ILE A 98 19.96 29.98 2.96
N PHE A 99 20.66 29.55 1.90
CA PHE A 99 21.79 28.63 1.97
C PHE A 99 23.04 29.18 1.24
N PRO A 100 23.62 30.30 1.69
CA PRO A 100 24.74 30.96 0.99
C PRO A 100 26.02 30.11 0.89
N ASN A 101 26.20 29.17 1.82
CA ASN A 101 27.37 28.28 1.87
C ASN A 101 27.29 27.11 0.88
N HIS A 102 26.10 26.84 0.31
CA HIS A 102 25.90 25.75 -0.64
C HIS A 102 25.99 26.28 -2.07
N GLN A 103 27.22 26.37 -2.55
CA GLN A 103 27.55 26.79 -3.92
C GLN A 103 27.86 25.59 -4.82
N GLY A 104 27.59 25.73 -6.11
CA GLY A 104 27.74 24.66 -7.10
C GLY A 104 26.48 23.82 -7.28
N ALA A 105 26.40 23.13 -8.42
CA ALA A 105 25.30 22.22 -8.75
C ALA A 105 25.68 20.80 -8.34
N ASN A 106 24.76 20.09 -7.68
CA ASN A 106 24.97 18.70 -7.28
C ASN A 106 24.54 17.73 -8.40
N PHE A 107 23.53 18.12 -9.18
CA PHE A 107 23.12 17.38 -10.36
C PHE A 107 22.53 18.32 -11.40
N PHE A 108 22.38 17.81 -12.62
CA PHE A 108 21.91 18.56 -13.76
C PHE A 108 20.70 17.85 -14.37
N LEU A 109 19.65 18.62 -14.68
CA LEU A 109 18.53 18.15 -15.46
C LEU A 109 18.81 18.44 -16.93
N ILE A 110 18.80 17.39 -17.75
CA ILE A 110 19.09 17.46 -19.17
C ILE A 110 17.83 17.03 -19.93
N PRO A 111 17.27 17.87 -20.82
CA PRO A 111 15.97 17.64 -21.43
C PRO A 111 16.00 16.57 -22.52
N ASP A 112 17.13 16.39 -23.20
CA ASP A 112 17.27 15.52 -24.36
C ASP A 112 18.46 14.55 -24.25
N GLN A 113 18.28 13.37 -24.86
CA GLN A 113 19.27 12.29 -24.80
C GLN A 113 20.55 12.61 -25.59
N GLN A 114 20.46 13.46 -26.62
CA GLN A 114 21.61 13.86 -27.44
C GLN A 114 22.55 14.74 -26.63
N THR A 115 22.03 15.77 -25.97
CA THR A 115 22.76 16.63 -25.03
C THR A 115 23.28 15.82 -23.86
N ALA A 116 22.52 14.84 -23.36
CA ALA A 116 22.98 13.97 -22.29
C ALA A 116 24.22 13.16 -22.68
N ALA A 117 24.26 12.59 -23.90
CA ALA A 117 25.41 11.85 -24.42
C ALA A 117 26.66 12.73 -24.53
N VAL A 118 26.49 13.95 -25.06
CA VAL A 118 27.58 14.93 -25.15
C VAL A 118 28.09 15.31 -23.75
N CYS A 119 27.19 15.64 -22.82
CA CYS A 119 27.57 15.95 -21.43
C CYS A 119 28.31 14.80 -20.75
N ARG A 120 27.92 13.55 -21.02
CA ARG A 120 28.61 12.37 -20.46
C ARG A 120 30.04 12.27 -20.95
N GLU A 121 30.29 12.54 -22.22
CA GLU A 121 31.63 12.50 -22.79
C GLU A 121 32.52 13.61 -22.22
N TYR A 122 32.00 14.84 -22.16
CA TYR A 122 32.73 15.99 -21.59
C TYR A 122 32.97 15.88 -20.08
N LEU A 123 32.07 15.24 -19.33
CA LEU A 123 32.18 15.09 -17.87
C LEU A 123 32.62 13.69 -17.44
N ALA A 124 33.12 12.87 -18.37
CA ALA A 124 33.58 11.50 -18.08
C ALA A 124 34.66 11.48 -16.98
N ASP A 125 35.61 12.41 -17.06
CA ASP A 125 36.72 12.55 -16.11
C ASP A 125 36.27 12.99 -14.70
N TYR A 126 35.05 13.54 -14.58
CA TYR A 126 34.47 13.99 -13.32
C TYR A 126 33.56 12.93 -12.67
N GLY A 127 33.48 11.72 -13.23
CA GLY A 127 32.73 10.61 -12.65
C GLY A 127 31.20 10.76 -12.74
N VAL A 128 30.70 11.51 -13.72
CA VAL A 128 29.26 11.78 -13.86
C VAL A 128 28.49 10.53 -14.30
N THR A 129 27.42 10.22 -13.57
CA THR A 129 26.48 9.15 -13.91
C THR A 129 25.23 9.73 -14.58
N LEU A 130 24.92 9.28 -15.80
CA LEU A 130 23.63 9.57 -16.42
C LEU A 130 22.57 8.59 -15.92
N GLN A 131 21.42 9.11 -15.54
CA GLN A 131 20.22 8.34 -15.24
C GLN A 131 19.01 9.03 -15.85
N THR A 132 18.09 8.27 -16.44
CA THR A 132 16.83 8.84 -16.94
C THR A 132 15.91 9.20 -15.77
N ALA A 133 15.13 10.28 -15.91
CA ALA A 133 14.15 10.65 -14.89
C ALA A 133 13.15 9.50 -14.63
N ALA A 134 12.78 8.76 -15.68
CA ALA A 134 11.92 7.59 -15.59
C ALA A 134 12.54 6.47 -14.73
N GLU A 135 13.81 6.14 -14.92
CA GLU A 135 14.50 5.13 -14.09
C GLU A 135 14.69 5.60 -12.65
N PHE A 136 14.98 6.88 -12.45
CA PHE A 136 15.11 7.46 -11.12
C PHE A 136 13.79 7.37 -10.35
N MET A 137 12.69 7.80 -10.98
CA MET A 137 11.34 7.73 -10.41
C MET A 137 10.89 6.29 -10.19
N ALA A 138 11.14 5.39 -11.15
CA ALA A 138 10.81 3.97 -11.01
C ALA A 138 11.57 3.33 -9.84
N ARG A 139 12.84 3.71 -9.61
CA ARG A 139 13.60 3.23 -8.44
C ARG A 139 13.02 3.76 -7.13
N ALA A 140 12.60 5.02 -7.09
CA ALA A 140 11.95 5.62 -5.93
C ALA A 140 10.60 4.92 -5.61
N GLU A 141 9.77 4.68 -6.62
CA GLU A 141 8.47 3.99 -6.48
C GLU A 141 8.62 2.51 -6.08
N ASN A 142 9.66 1.83 -6.55
CA ASN A 142 9.91 0.43 -6.23
C ASN A 142 10.06 0.17 -4.72
N VAL A 143 10.54 1.15 -3.94
CA VAL A 143 10.62 1.01 -2.47
C VAL A 143 9.23 0.93 -1.85
N GLN A 144 8.30 1.79 -2.29
CA GLN A 144 6.92 1.78 -1.81
C GLN A 144 6.19 0.50 -2.21
N ASN A 145 6.38 0.03 -3.45
CA ASN A 145 5.74 -1.18 -3.94
C ASN A 145 6.21 -2.45 -3.22
N ARG A 146 7.49 -2.52 -2.81
CA ARG A 146 7.99 -3.64 -2.01
C ARG A 146 7.31 -3.74 -0.64
N TYR A 147 7.06 -2.60 0.01
CA TYR A 147 6.37 -2.59 1.29
C TYR A 147 4.93 -3.12 1.17
N LEU A 148 4.19 -2.68 0.14
CA LEU A 148 2.86 -3.19 -0.13
C LEU A 148 2.86 -4.69 -0.44
N ALA A 149 3.87 -5.17 -1.17
CA ALA A 149 4.04 -6.59 -1.48
C ALA A 149 4.25 -7.44 -0.21
N ILE A 150 5.07 -6.99 0.74
CA ILE A 150 5.29 -7.70 2.01
C ILE A 150 3.98 -7.84 2.79
N PHE A 151 3.20 -6.76 2.88
CA PHE A 151 1.90 -6.83 3.57
C PHE A 151 0.88 -7.71 2.85
N LEU A 152 0.86 -7.69 1.52
CA LEU A 152 0.01 -8.59 0.76
C LEU A 152 0.39 -10.06 1.01
N GLN A 153 1.70 -10.37 1.05
CA GLN A 153 2.19 -11.71 1.36
C GLN A 153 1.79 -12.16 2.77
N LEU A 154 1.94 -11.28 3.77
CA LEU A 154 1.49 -11.56 5.15
C LEU A 154 -0.02 -11.74 5.24
N GLY A 155 -0.79 -10.90 4.53
CA GLY A 155 -2.25 -11.02 4.45
C GLY A 155 -2.70 -12.33 3.80
N LEU A 156 -2.03 -12.75 2.73
CA LEU A 156 -2.30 -14.02 2.04
C LEU A 156 -1.96 -15.22 2.93
N LEU A 157 -0.86 -15.17 3.68
CA LEU A 157 -0.52 -16.21 4.66
C LEU A 157 -1.59 -16.31 5.75
N GLY A 158 -2.03 -15.17 6.30
CA GLY A 158 -3.13 -15.12 7.26
C GLY A 158 -4.43 -15.69 6.69
N PHE A 159 -4.75 -15.40 5.43
CA PHE A 159 -5.90 -15.96 4.73
C PHE A 159 -5.82 -17.48 4.58
N ILE A 160 -4.68 -18.03 4.16
CA ILE A 160 -4.47 -19.48 4.04
C ILE A 160 -4.64 -20.16 5.40
N LEU A 161 -4.06 -19.59 6.46
CA LEU A 161 -4.20 -20.11 7.82
C LEU A 161 -5.66 -20.04 8.30
N GLY A 162 -6.39 -18.98 7.96
CA GLY A 162 -7.82 -18.84 8.24
C GLY A 162 -8.65 -19.92 7.55
N LEU A 163 -8.41 -20.16 6.25
CA LEU A 163 -9.07 -21.22 5.50
C LEU A 163 -8.78 -22.61 6.05
N GLY A 164 -7.50 -22.90 6.33
CA GLY A 164 -7.09 -24.17 6.93
C GLY A 164 -7.72 -24.41 8.30
N SER A 165 -7.82 -23.35 9.11
CA SER A 165 -8.47 -23.42 10.43
C SER A 165 -9.97 -23.72 10.32
N LEU A 166 -10.68 -23.07 9.39
CA LEU A 166 -12.09 -23.33 9.13
C LEU A 166 -12.30 -24.78 8.67
N LEU A 167 -11.48 -25.27 7.74
CA LEU A 167 -11.54 -26.65 7.25
C LEU A 167 -11.31 -27.67 8.38
N LEU A 168 -10.28 -27.45 9.20
CA LEU A 168 -9.96 -28.32 10.33
C LEU A 168 -11.09 -28.34 11.37
N LEU A 169 -11.69 -27.17 11.66
CA LEU A 169 -12.82 -27.05 12.58
C LEU A 169 -14.04 -27.83 12.06
N LEU A 170 -14.38 -27.68 10.77
CA LEU A 170 -15.49 -28.39 10.14
C LEU A 170 -15.28 -29.91 10.19
N LEU A 171 -14.07 -30.37 9.85
CA LEU A 171 -13.74 -31.79 9.89
C LEU A 171 -13.84 -32.33 11.32
N ARG A 172 -13.28 -31.62 12.31
CA ARG A 172 -13.37 -32.02 13.72
C ARG A 172 -14.82 -32.09 14.20
N ASN A 173 -15.66 -31.12 13.83
CA ASN A 173 -17.08 -31.12 14.18
C ASN A 173 -17.79 -32.36 13.62
N LEU A 174 -17.58 -32.65 12.32
CA LEU A 174 -18.13 -33.84 11.66
C LEU A 174 -17.66 -35.15 12.29
N LEU A 175 -16.37 -35.28 12.61
CA LEU A 175 -15.81 -36.49 13.23
C LEU A 175 -16.36 -36.73 14.63
N THR A 176 -16.52 -35.67 15.42
CA THR A 176 -17.01 -35.77 16.81
C THR A 176 -18.49 -36.14 16.87
N ARG A 177 -19.28 -35.72 15.87
CA ARG A 177 -20.73 -36.00 15.79
C ARG A 177 -21.08 -37.25 14.99
N LYS A 178 -20.10 -38.11 14.65
CA LYS A 178 -20.33 -39.36 13.92
C LYS A 178 -21.33 -40.28 14.63
N ASP A 179 -21.13 -40.47 15.92
CA ASP A 179 -21.92 -41.41 16.71
C ASP A 179 -23.38 -40.93 16.84
N GLU A 180 -23.57 -39.60 16.94
CA GLU A 180 -24.89 -38.96 16.92
C GLU A 180 -25.61 -39.18 15.59
N ILE A 181 -24.89 -39.05 14.46
CA ILE A 181 -25.45 -39.26 13.11
C ILE A 181 -25.90 -40.72 12.94
N ILE A 182 -25.11 -41.68 13.41
CA ILE A 182 -25.45 -43.11 13.34
C ILE A 182 -26.70 -43.40 14.19
N PHE A 183 -26.72 -42.90 15.44
CA PHE A 183 -27.87 -43.05 16.33
C PHE A 183 -29.17 -42.49 15.73
N LEU A 184 -29.11 -41.27 15.15
CA LEU A 184 -30.29 -40.66 14.52
C LEU A 184 -30.73 -41.42 13.25
N GLN A 185 -29.79 -41.99 12.49
CA GLN A 185 -30.13 -42.84 11.34
C GLN A 185 -30.84 -44.12 11.77
N GLU A 186 -30.42 -44.77 12.87
CA GLU A 186 -31.06 -45.96 13.41
C GLU A 186 -32.49 -45.69 13.90
N THR A 187 -32.76 -44.47 14.40
CA THR A 187 -34.12 -44.05 14.77
C THR A 187 -35.03 -43.71 13.57
N GLY A 188 -34.51 -43.81 12.33
CA GLY A 188 -35.29 -43.62 11.10
C GLY A 188 -35.18 -42.24 10.45
N CYS A 189 -34.26 -41.37 10.89
CA CYS A 189 -34.02 -40.09 10.20
C CYS A 189 -33.37 -40.30 8.83
N SER A 190 -33.91 -39.63 7.81
CA SER A 190 -33.32 -39.66 6.47
C SER A 190 -31.96 -38.94 6.43
N GLN A 191 -31.01 -39.45 5.62
CA GLN A 191 -29.70 -38.80 5.46
C GLN A 191 -29.81 -37.37 4.92
N SER A 192 -30.83 -37.07 4.10
CA SER A 192 -31.08 -35.73 3.56
C SER A 192 -31.49 -34.75 4.65
N THR A 193 -32.31 -35.19 5.61
CA THR A 193 -32.74 -34.35 6.75
C THR A 193 -31.55 -34.00 7.65
N LEU A 194 -30.69 -35.00 7.94
CA LEU A 194 -29.49 -34.80 8.74
C LEU A 194 -28.48 -33.87 8.04
N PHE A 195 -28.27 -34.06 6.73
CA PHE A 195 -27.41 -33.17 5.94
C PHE A 195 -27.86 -31.71 6.03
N TRP A 196 -29.15 -31.43 5.81
CA TRP A 196 -29.67 -30.07 5.86
C TRP A 196 -29.59 -29.47 7.27
N LEU A 197 -29.87 -30.26 8.31
CA LEU A 197 -29.78 -29.81 9.70
C LEU A 197 -28.36 -29.32 10.04
N PHE A 198 -27.36 -30.19 9.89
CA PHE A 198 -25.98 -29.84 10.25
C PHE A 198 -25.37 -28.78 9.34
N CYS A 199 -25.73 -28.78 8.06
CA CYS A 199 -25.31 -27.74 7.13
C CYS A 199 -25.88 -26.37 7.57
N SER A 200 -27.17 -26.32 7.94
CA SER A 200 -27.82 -25.07 8.37
C SER A 200 -27.24 -24.52 9.69
N GLU A 201 -26.88 -25.39 10.64
CA GLU A 201 -26.25 -25.00 11.91
C GLU A 201 -24.90 -24.32 11.66
N ASN A 202 -24.01 -24.97 10.91
CA ASN A 202 -22.69 -24.43 10.61
C ASN A 202 -22.76 -23.18 9.70
N LEU A 203 -23.71 -23.15 8.78
CA LEU A 203 -23.94 -21.99 7.91
C LEU A 203 -24.41 -20.78 8.72
N SER A 204 -25.30 -20.97 9.68
CA SER A 204 -25.78 -19.90 10.57
C SER A 204 -24.64 -19.33 11.44
N LEU A 205 -23.80 -20.21 12.00
CA LEU A 205 -22.61 -19.79 12.75
C LEU A 205 -21.62 -19.03 11.86
N TYR A 206 -21.38 -19.49 10.64
CA TYR A 206 -20.50 -18.81 9.71
C TYR A 206 -21.05 -17.43 9.30
N LEU A 207 -22.32 -17.34 8.92
CA LEU A 207 -22.96 -16.09 8.51
C LEU A 207 -23.02 -15.06 9.65
N SER A 208 -23.32 -15.50 10.87
CA SER A 208 -23.31 -14.59 12.04
C SER A 208 -21.91 -14.03 12.31
N SER A 209 -20.86 -14.86 12.21
CA SER A 209 -19.48 -14.40 12.32
C SER A 209 -19.08 -13.45 11.17
N ALA A 210 -19.51 -13.74 9.94
CA ALA A 210 -19.23 -12.90 8.78
C ALA A 210 -19.91 -11.53 8.89
N LEU A 211 -21.14 -11.48 9.43
CA LEU A 211 -21.87 -10.23 9.68
C LEU A 211 -21.17 -9.39 10.76
N SER A 212 -20.70 -10.03 11.84
CA SER A 212 -19.89 -9.35 12.86
C SER A 212 -18.61 -8.76 12.26
N SER A 213 -17.92 -9.53 11.41
CA SER A 213 -16.73 -9.05 10.70
C SER A 213 -17.04 -7.91 9.72
N LEU A 214 -18.20 -7.91 9.05
CA LEU A 214 -18.61 -6.81 8.16
C LEU A 214 -18.75 -5.50 8.93
N LEU A 215 -19.35 -5.55 10.11
CA LEU A 215 -19.59 -4.37 10.94
C LEU A 215 -18.27 -3.74 11.40
N LEU A 216 -17.29 -4.56 11.77
CA LEU A 216 -15.94 -4.10 12.08
C LEU A 216 -15.24 -3.50 10.84
N LEU A 217 -15.35 -4.17 9.70
CA LEU A 217 -14.76 -3.73 8.42
C LEU A 217 -15.32 -2.38 7.96
N LEU A 218 -16.63 -2.16 8.13
CA LEU A 218 -17.29 -0.89 7.85
C LEU A 218 -16.80 0.22 8.77
N LEU A 219 -16.62 -0.06 10.06
CA LEU A 219 -16.07 0.90 11.03
C LEU A 219 -14.66 1.36 10.63
N VAL A 220 -13.81 0.42 10.20
CA VAL A 220 -12.46 0.74 9.68
C VAL A 220 -12.54 1.54 8.38
N ALA A 221 -13.45 1.18 7.47
CA ALA A 221 -13.61 1.86 6.18
C ALA A 221 -14.02 3.33 6.32
N LEU A 222 -14.81 3.67 7.34
CA LEU A 222 -15.16 5.07 7.65
C LEU A 222 -13.93 5.92 7.98
N PHE A 223 -12.99 5.36 8.75
CA PHE A 223 -11.77 6.07 9.13
C PHE A 223 -10.76 6.14 7.97
N ALA A 224 -10.59 5.03 7.25
CA ALA A 224 -9.59 4.91 6.19
C ALA A 224 -10.05 5.43 4.82
N ARG A 225 -11.31 5.88 4.68
CA ARG A 225 -11.93 6.32 3.40
C ARG A 225 -11.71 5.29 2.28
N LEU A 226 -11.92 4.02 2.61
CA LEU A 226 -11.78 2.93 1.65
C LEU A 226 -12.91 2.94 0.62
N HIS A 227 -12.63 2.40 -0.56
CA HIS A 227 -13.61 2.27 -1.63
C HIS A 227 -14.68 1.23 -1.22
N LEU A 228 -15.86 1.68 -0.81
CA LEU A 228 -16.93 0.80 -0.32
C LEU A 228 -17.30 -0.36 -1.28
N PRO A 229 -17.36 -0.17 -2.62
CA PRO A 229 -17.73 -1.26 -3.53
C PRO A 229 -16.74 -2.44 -3.51
N THR A 230 -15.44 -2.17 -3.43
CA THR A 230 -14.42 -3.24 -3.44
C THR A 230 -14.45 -4.02 -2.13
N LEU A 231 -14.72 -3.34 -1.02
CA LEU A 231 -14.89 -3.93 0.29
C LEU A 231 -16.10 -4.88 0.32
N VAL A 232 -17.25 -4.42 -0.15
CA VAL A 232 -18.48 -5.23 -0.22
C VAL A 232 -18.27 -6.44 -1.13
N LEU A 233 -17.66 -6.25 -2.30
CA LEU A 233 -17.34 -7.36 -3.21
C LEU A 233 -16.44 -8.41 -2.53
N THR A 234 -15.37 -7.96 -1.87
CA THR A 234 -14.43 -8.87 -1.18
C THR A 234 -15.14 -9.65 -0.07
N TRP A 235 -16.00 -8.98 0.70
CA TRP A 235 -16.78 -9.62 1.75
C TRP A 235 -17.76 -10.66 1.20
N VAL A 236 -18.45 -10.34 0.10
CA VAL A 236 -19.35 -11.28 -0.59
C VAL A 236 -18.58 -12.51 -1.09
N LEU A 237 -17.39 -12.33 -1.65
CA LEU A 237 -16.54 -13.44 -2.09
C LEU A 237 -16.09 -14.34 -0.93
N LEU A 238 -15.71 -13.75 0.22
CA LEU A 238 -15.36 -14.51 1.44
C LEU A 238 -16.57 -15.28 1.97
N CYS A 239 -17.75 -14.67 2.01
CA CYS A 239 -18.99 -15.33 2.38
C CYS A 239 -19.28 -16.51 1.45
N ALA A 240 -19.24 -16.30 0.14
CA ALA A 240 -19.47 -17.34 -0.85
C ALA A 240 -18.49 -18.51 -0.69
N LEU A 241 -17.21 -18.21 -0.49
CA LEU A 241 -16.16 -19.22 -0.33
C LEU A 241 -16.32 -20.05 0.94
N GLY A 242 -16.69 -19.45 2.07
CA GLY A 242 -16.97 -20.21 3.29
C GLY A 242 -18.23 -21.07 3.17
N CYS A 243 -19.29 -20.54 2.55
CA CYS A 243 -20.52 -21.30 2.30
C CYS A 243 -20.26 -22.53 1.41
N THR A 244 -19.49 -22.36 0.33
CA THR A 244 -19.14 -23.49 -0.56
C THR A 244 -18.25 -24.50 0.14
N LEU A 245 -17.29 -24.07 0.97
CA LEU A 245 -16.43 -24.98 1.73
C LEU A 245 -17.23 -25.83 2.73
N ILE A 246 -18.17 -25.21 3.46
CA ILE A 246 -19.06 -25.91 4.41
C ILE A 246 -19.92 -26.94 3.66
N ALA A 247 -20.60 -26.51 2.60
CA ALA A 247 -21.45 -27.39 1.79
C ALA A 247 -20.64 -28.56 1.19
N PHE A 248 -19.44 -28.30 0.70
CA PHE A 248 -18.54 -29.30 0.13
C PHE A 248 -18.08 -30.32 1.18
N CYS A 249 -17.67 -29.87 2.37
CA CYS A 249 -17.23 -30.77 3.44
C CYS A 249 -18.36 -31.71 3.91
N HIS A 250 -19.55 -31.17 4.14
CA HIS A 250 -20.72 -31.97 4.50
C HIS A 250 -21.10 -32.94 3.38
N TRP A 251 -21.08 -32.50 2.12
CA TRP A 251 -21.40 -33.36 0.99
C TRP A 251 -20.40 -34.52 0.84
N CYS A 252 -19.10 -34.24 0.94
CA CYS A 252 -18.06 -35.26 0.93
C CYS A 252 -18.25 -36.27 2.06
N PHE A 253 -18.54 -35.80 3.28
CA PHE A 253 -18.75 -36.65 4.43
C PHE A 253 -19.94 -37.61 4.25
N PHE A 254 -21.11 -37.09 3.90
CA PHE A 254 -22.31 -37.92 3.68
C PHE A 254 -22.19 -38.83 2.45
N ARG A 255 -21.43 -38.42 1.42
CA ARG A 255 -21.17 -39.28 0.27
C ARG A 255 -20.23 -40.44 0.62
N CYS A 256 -19.19 -40.20 1.43
CA CYS A 256 -18.27 -41.25 1.89
C CYS A 256 -18.90 -42.20 2.91
N HIS A 257 -19.80 -41.70 3.77
CA HIS A 257 -20.51 -42.50 4.78
C HIS A 257 -21.90 -42.97 4.32
N ARG A 258 -22.13 -43.04 3.01
CA ARG A 258 -23.33 -43.70 2.47
C ARG A 258 -23.18 -45.22 2.71
N LEU A 259 -23.59 -45.67 3.89
CA LEU A 259 -23.68 -47.09 4.22
C LEU A 259 -24.51 -47.79 3.14
N PRO A 260 -24.08 -48.97 2.64
CA PRO A 260 -24.91 -49.75 1.74
C PRO A 260 -26.26 -49.95 2.43
N GLN A 261 -27.33 -49.56 1.75
CA GLN A 261 -28.69 -49.88 2.18
C GLN A 261 -28.68 -51.37 2.53
N ILE A 262 -28.91 -51.70 3.80
CA ILE A 262 -29.21 -53.07 4.18
C ILE A 262 -30.38 -53.45 3.29
N ALA A 263 -30.10 -54.34 2.34
CA ALA A 263 -31.12 -54.96 1.53
C ALA A 263 -32.12 -55.54 2.53
N SER A 264 -33.31 -54.94 2.61
CA SER A 264 -34.45 -55.56 3.25
C SER A 264 -34.77 -56.80 2.43
N GLY A 265 -34.11 -57.90 2.79
CA GLY A 265 -34.52 -59.23 2.44
C GLY A 265 -35.77 -59.56 3.24
N GLN A 266 -36.79 -59.96 2.48
CA GLN A 266 -38.06 -60.57 2.90
C GLN A 266 -39.15 -59.64 3.44
#